data_AF-A0A358CWA0-F1
#
_entry.id   AF-A0A358CWA0-F1
#
_cell.length_a   1.000
_cell.length_b   1.000
_cell.length_c   1.000
_cell.angle_alpha   90.00
_cell.angle_beta   90.00
_cell.angle_gamma   90.00
#
_symmetry.space_group_name_H-M   'P 1'
#
loop_
_entity.id
_entity.type
_entity.pdbx_description
1 polymer ?
#
loop_
_entity_poly.entity_id
_entity_poly.type
_entity_poly.pdbx_seq_one_letter_code
_entity_poly.pdbx_strand_id
1 'polypeptide(L)'
;LAALRKVLRPGGKLVLPTFCHDETRLSSFVSRLMGFTGFPIKHRFSTFSFREALADAGLHVTHFKTLPGLIPVGYVEGTFETNTE
;
A
#
# COMPACT_ATOMS: atom_id res chain seq x y z
N LEU A 1 -2.63 6.68 -6.90
CA LEU A 1 -3.89 6.95 -6.16
C LEU A 1 -4.85 7.86 -6.90
N ALA A 2 -4.42 9.01 -7.43
CA ALA A 2 -5.31 9.93 -8.18
C ALA A 2 -6.08 9.26 -9.33
N ALA A 3 -5.43 8.41 -10.13
CA ALA A 3 -6.11 7.67 -11.20
C ALA A 3 -7.17 6.69 -10.66
N LEU A 4 -6.87 5.99 -9.55
CA LEU A 4 -7.82 5.07 -8.90
C LEU A 4 -9.05 5.83 -8.37
N ARG A 5 -8.84 6.99 -7.74
CA ARG A 5 -9.94 7.85 -7.26
C ARG A 5 -10.90 8.25 -8.40
N LYS A 6 -10.38 8.50 -9.61
CA LYS A 6 -11.20 8.91 -10.77
C LYS A 6 -12.08 7.79 -11.33
N VAL A 7 -11.70 6.53 -11.15
CA VAL A 7 -12.45 5.37 -11.67
C VAL A 7 -13.33 4.69 -10.62
N LEU A 8 -13.19 5.09 -9.36
CA LEU A 8 -14.07 4.67 -8.27
C LEU A 8 -15.40 5.39 -8.36
N ARG A 9 -16.50 4.65 -8.16
CA ARG A 9 -17.79 5.26 -7.86
C ARG A 9 -17.70 6.12 -6.59
N PRO A 10 -18.51 7.17 -6.43
CA PRO A 10 -18.61 7.91 -5.17
C PRO A 10 -18.88 6.96 -4.00
N GLY A 11 -18.12 7.10 -2.90
CA GLY A 11 -18.19 6.19 -1.74
C GLY A 11 -17.70 4.75 -2.01
N GLY A 12 -17.10 4.48 -3.16
CA GLY A 12 -16.57 3.17 -3.50
C GLY A 12 -15.44 2.74 -2.56
N LYS A 13 -15.47 1.46 -2.13
CA LYS A 13 -14.38 0.86 -1.37
C LYS A 13 -13.20 0.58 -2.29
N LEU A 14 -12.03 1.08 -1.91
CA LEU A 14 -10.76 0.75 -2.51
C LEU A 14 -10.04 -0.28 -1.63
N VAL A 15 -9.57 -1.37 -2.26
CA VAL A 15 -8.78 -2.42 -1.61
C VAL A 15 -7.39 -2.43 -2.24
N LEU A 16 -6.35 -2.28 -1.43
CA LEU A 16 -4.96 -2.17 -1.87
C LEU A 16 -4.06 -3.15 -1.11
N PRO A 17 -3.88 -4.37 -1.64
CA PRO A 17 -2.83 -5.25 -1.19
C PRO A 17 -1.50 -4.83 -1.83
N THR A 18 -0.46 -4.61 -1.02
CA THR A 18 0.91 -4.39 -1.51
C THR A 18 1.94 -5.05 -0.62
N PHE A 19 3.12 -5.35 -1.16
CA PHE A 19 4.21 -5.90 -0.36
C PHE A 19 4.77 -4.83 0.57
N CYS A 20 4.71 -5.10 1.88
CA CYS A 20 5.31 -4.26 2.91
C CYS A 20 6.65 -4.90 3.29
N HIS A 21 7.71 -4.46 2.64
CA HIS A 21 9.01 -5.10 2.77
C HIS A 21 9.70 -4.77 4.11
N ASP A 22 9.36 -3.66 4.77
CA ASP A 22 10.19 -3.09 5.83
C ASP A 22 9.87 -3.52 7.28
N GLU A 23 8.98 -4.50 7.49
CA GLU A 23 8.61 -4.94 8.85
C GLU A 23 9.62 -5.89 9.50
N THR A 24 10.55 -6.47 8.75
CA THR A 24 11.57 -7.39 9.31
C THR A 24 12.92 -7.15 8.66
N ARG A 25 13.98 -7.24 9.46
CA ARG A 25 15.40 -7.14 9.05
C ARG A 25 15.82 -8.08 7.89
N LEU A 26 14.92 -8.99 7.45
CA LEU A 26 15.02 -9.79 6.21
C LEU A 26 14.91 -8.96 4.92
N SER A 27 14.32 -7.75 4.96
CA SER A 27 14.09 -6.87 3.80
C SER A 27 15.37 -6.48 3.07
N SER A 28 16.47 -6.34 3.83
CA SER A 28 17.79 -5.98 3.31
C SER A 28 18.35 -7.06 2.38
N PHE A 29 18.08 -8.34 2.68
CA PHE A 29 18.59 -9.48 1.94
C PHE A 29 17.80 -9.71 0.64
N VAL A 30 16.47 -9.63 0.69
CA VAL A 30 15.60 -9.76 -0.49
C VAL A 30 15.75 -8.58 -1.45
N SER A 31 15.94 -7.36 -0.91
CA SER A 31 16.20 -6.16 -1.74
C SER A 31 17.50 -6.27 -2.54
N ARG A 32 18.53 -6.93 -1.97
CA ARG A 32 19.80 -7.15 -2.66
C ARG A 32 19.69 -8.24 -3.73
N LEU A 33 18.81 -9.21 -3.54
CA LEU A 33 18.51 -10.27 -4.50
C LEU A 33 17.68 -9.76 -5.70
N MET A 34 16.67 -8.90 -5.48
CA MET A 34 15.84 -8.32 -6.56
C MET A 34 16.54 -7.21 -7.36
N GLY A 35 17.54 -6.54 -6.79
CA GLY A 35 18.40 -5.65 -7.56
C GLY A 35 19.15 -6.36 -8.70
N PHE A 36 19.30 -7.68 -8.61
CA PHE A 36 19.98 -8.51 -9.61
C PHE A 36 19.03 -9.01 -10.73
N THR A 37 17.70 -8.94 -10.54
CA THR A 37 16.71 -9.49 -11.49
C THR A 37 16.04 -8.43 -12.39
N GLY A 38 16.47 -7.17 -12.32
CA GLY A 38 15.99 -6.12 -13.23
C GLY A 38 14.64 -5.49 -12.87
N PHE A 39 14.07 -5.78 -11.70
CA PHE A 39 12.87 -5.11 -11.17
C PHE A 39 13.25 -4.09 -10.11
N PRO A 40 13.54 -2.82 -10.48
CA PRO A 40 13.85 -1.79 -9.49
C PRO A 40 12.62 -1.55 -8.62
N ILE A 41 12.74 -1.80 -7.32
CA ILE A 41 11.75 -1.43 -6.32
C ILE A 41 11.68 0.10 -6.29
N LYS A 42 10.72 0.68 -7.01
CA LYS A 42 10.56 2.15 -7.10
C LYS A 42 10.02 2.77 -5.80
N HIS A 43 9.33 1.99 -4.97
CA HIS A 43 8.79 2.43 -3.69
C HIS A 43 9.00 1.36 -2.62
N ARG A 44 9.76 1.69 -1.56
CA ARG A 44 9.89 0.87 -0.36
C ARG A 44 8.78 1.28 0.60
N PHE A 45 7.72 0.48 0.67
CA PHE A 45 6.67 0.70 1.66
C PHE A 45 6.90 -0.18 2.89
N SER A 46 7.06 0.47 4.03
CA SER A 46 6.72 -0.11 5.33
C SER A 46 5.20 -0.04 5.53
N THR A 47 4.65 -0.82 6.45
CA THR A 47 3.23 -0.72 6.84
C THR A 47 2.84 0.71 7.25
N PHE A 48 3.72 1.39 7.98
CA PHE A 48 3.53 2.78 8.42
C PHE A 48 3.51 3.75 7.23
N SER A 49 4.56 3.76 6.42
CA SER A 49 4.68 4.66 5.25
C SER A 49 3.63 4.37 4.18
N PHE A 50 3.16 3.13 4.07
CA PHE A 50 2.06 2.78 3.19
C PHE A 50 0.77 3.42 3.66
N ARG A 51 0.44 3.29 4.95
CA ARG A 51 -0.76 3.90 5.54
C ARG A 51 -0.72 5.42 5.43
N GLU A 52 0.43 6.04 5.68
CA GLU A 52 0.62 7.49 5.58
C GLU A 52 0.40 7.99 4.14
N ALA A 53 1.01 7.34 3.15
CA ALA A 53 0.83 7.70 1.73
C ALA A 53 -0.63 7.56 1.25
N LEU A 54 -1.40 6.63 1.83
CA LEU A 54 -2.82 6.49 1.54
C LEU A 54 -3.65 7.61 2.19
N ALA A 55 -3.34 7.96 3.43
CA ALA A 55 -3.98 9.06 4.14
C ALA A 55 -3.70 10.42 3.45
N ASP A 56 -2.44 10.67 3.07
CA ASP A 56 -2.04 11.88 2.33
C ASP A 56 -2.74 12.00 0.97
N ALA A 57 -3.07 10.86 0.35
CA ALA A 57 -3.85 10.84 -0.88
C ALA A 57 -5.36 11.09 -0.66
N GLY A 58 -5.79 11.29 0.58
CA GLY A 58 -7.18 11.52 0.99
C GLY A 58 -8.01 10.24 1.11
N LEU A 59 -7.37 9.07 1.24
CA LEU A 59 -8.09 7.82 1.49
C LEU A 59 -8.36 7.68 2.99
N HIS A 60 -9.62 7.56 3.37
CA HIS A 60 -10.01 7.21 4.74
C HIS A 60 -9.85 5.71 4.91
N VAL A 61 -8.77 5.29 5.55
CA VAL A 61 -8.47 3.88 5.82
C VAL A 61 -9.41 3.35 6.89
N THR A 62 -10.26 2.39 6.51
CA THR A 62 -11.24 1.75 7.39
C THR A 62 -10.73 0.42 7.93
N HIS A 63 -9.83 -0.24 7.20
CA HIS A 63 -9.20 -1.48 7.64
C HIS A 63 -7.73 -1.54 7.18
N PHE A 64 -6.85 -1.94 8.09
CA PHE A 64 -5.45 -2.23 7.78
C PHE A 64 -5.06 -3.53 8.45
N LYS A 65 -4.46 -4.46 7.70
CA LYS A 65 -3.91 -5.69 8.23
C LYS A 65 -2.62 -6.05 7.50
N THR A 66 -1.57 -6.37 8.24
CA THR A 66 -0.42 -7.07 7.66
C THR A 66 -0.73 -8.55 7.59
N LEU A 67 -0.68 -9.12 6.39
CA LEU A 67 -0.75 -10.55 6.14
C LEU A 67 0.67 -11.14 6.24
N PRO A 68 0.91 -12.11 7.14
CA PRO A 68 2.23 -12.71 7.33
C PRO A 68 2.60 -13.59 6.12
N GLY A 69 3.91 -13.71 5.87
CA GLY A 69 4.46 -14.53 4.78
C GLY A 69 5.96 -14.26 4.62
N LEU A 70 6.60 -14.93 3.66
CA LEU A 70 8.02 -14.72 3.34
C LEU A 70 8.32 -13.25 3.03
N ILE A 71 7.36 -12.58 2.39
CA ILE A 71 7.32 -11.13 2.22
C ILE A 71 5.95 -10.68 2.74
N PRO A 72 5.89 -9.89 3.83
CA PRO A 72 4.62 -9.42 4.37
C PRO A 72 3.83 -8.60 3.34
N VAL A 73 2.50 -8.71 3.38
CA VAL A 73 1.60 -7.92 2.53
C VAL A 73 0.78 -7.00 3.42
N GLY A 74 0.89 -5.69 3.20
CA GLY A 74 -0.05 -4.72 3.74
C GLY A 74 -1.35 -4.79 2.96
N TYR A 75 -2.41 -5.23 3.63
CA TYR A 75 -3.77 -5.23 3.13
C TYR A 75 -4.51 -4.01 3.68
N VAL A 76 -4.99 -3.15 2.78
CA VAL A 76 -5.71 -1.94 3.15
C VAL A 76 -7.07 -1.87 2.48
N GLU A 77 -8.07 -1.47 3.24
CA GLU A 77 -9.38 -1.06 2.74
C GLU A 77 -9.65 0.38 3.15
N GLY A 78 -10.26 1.15 2.25
CA GLY A 78 -10.67 2.51 2.55
C GLY A 78 -11.62 3.08 1.51
N THR A 79 -12.06 4.30 1.76
CA THR A 79 -12.95 5.05 0.87
C THR A 79 -12.43 6.46 0.70
N PHE A 80 -12.59 7.06 -0.47
CA PHE A 80 -12.46 8.51 -0.60
C PHE A 80 -13.76 9.15 -0.11
N GLU A 81 -13.66 10.25 0.63
CA GLU A 81 -14.83 11.03 1.02
C GLU A 81 -15.66 11.37 -0.22
N THR A 82 -16.97 11.14 -0.11
CA THR A 82 -17.93 11.63 -1.10
C THR A 82 -18.06 13.12 -0.85
N ASN A 83 -17.64 13.95 -1.81
CA ASN A 83 -18.10 15.34 -1.82
C ASN A 83 -19.62 15.28 -2.03
N THR A 84 -20.37 15.33 -0.93
CA THR A 84 -21.78 15.69 -0.94
C THR A 84 -21.84 17.20 -1.13
N GLU A 85 -21.97 17.63 -2.38
CA GLU A 85 -22.60 18.91 -2.73
C GLU A 85 -24.09 18.67 -3.01
#